data_AF-A0A7V0J242-F1
#
_entry.id   AF-A0A7V0J242-F1
#
_cell.length_a   1.000
_cell.length_b   1.000
_cell.length_c   1.000
_cell.angle_alpha   90.00
_cell.angle_beta   90.00
_cell.angle_gamma   90.00
#
_symmetry.space_group_name_H-M   'P 1'
#
loop_
_entity.id
_entity.type
_entity.pdbx_description
1 polymer ?
#
loop_
_entity_poly.entity_id
_entity_poly.type
_entity_poly.pdbx_seq_one_letter_code
_entity_poly.pdbx_strand_id
1 'polypeptide(L)'
;GKFDSDGRPRSIPGHNMGYVVIGAMILFFGWFGFNPGSTLAATDLRISVIAVNTFLAGISGAIVAYYIRLVRTGKADIPVTVSGAIGGLVAITAPVAYVDPWAAVVIGGIAGALVIGVAGFLERRLHLDDPVWAVACHGGAGLWGLIAVGIFANGVYGGVSGLIVGDKSQIIAQLISVVAVVLWTAVTSAIVFGLIKVGIGLRVSEADEITGIDATEFTQMGYVMDDIVGPS
;
A
#
# COMPACT_ATOMS: atom_id res chain seq x y z
N GLY A 1 -9.65 6.81 -21.50
CA GLY A 1 -8.92 6.20 -20.37
C GLY A 1 -8.56 7.23 -19.32
N LYS A 2 -7.61 6.90 -18.44
CA LYS A 2 -7.21 7.68 -17.27
C LYS A 2 -6.74 9.11 -17.53
N PHE A 3 -6.04 9.35 -18.64
CA PHE A 3 -5.50 10.66 -18.99
C PHE A 3 -6.29 11.28 -20.14
N ASP A 4 -6.48 12.60 -20.13
CA ASP A 4 -7.08 13.34 -21.26
C ASP A 4 -6.06 13.62 -22.38
N SER A 5 -6.50 14.30 -23.45
CA SER A 5 -5.64 14.65 -24.59
C SER A 5 -4.47 15.56 -24.22
N ASP A 6 -4.57 16.30 -23.13
CA ASP A 6 -3.54 17.20 -22.60
C ASP A 6 -2.63 16.49 -21.59
N GLY A 7 -2.83 15.18 -21.37
CA GLY A 7 -2.10 14.36 -20.40
C GLY A 7 -2.54 14.56 -18.95
N ARG A 8 -3.63 15.30 -18.69
CA ARG A 8 -4.11 15.56 -17.33
C ARG A 8 -4.86 14.34 -16.80
N PRO A 9 -4.67 13.97 -15.52
CA PRO A 9 -5.36 12.83 -14.93
C PRO A 9 -6.84 13.12 -14.74
N ARG A 10 -7.68 12.17 -15.16
CA ARG A 10 -9.11 12.11 -14.90
C ARG A 10 -9.37 11.20 -13.69
N SER A 11 -10.33 11.59 -12.85
CA SER A 11 -10.76 10.75 -11.75
C SER A 11 -11.68 9.65 -12.28
N ILE A 12 -11.31 8.38 -12.05
CA ILE A 12 -12.19 7.24 -12.23
C ILE A 12 -12.60 6.81 -10.82
N PRO A 13 -13.82 7.14 -10.36
CA PRO A 13 -14.22 6.83 -9.00
C PRO A 13 -14.33 5.32 -8.80
N GLY A 14 -14.09 4.87 -7.56
CA GLY A 14 -14.34 3.49 -7.19
C GLY A 14 -15.82 3.13 -7.36
N HIS A 15 -16.09 1.95 -7.90
CA HIS A 15 -17.46 1.50 -8.21
C HIS A 15 -18.34 1.35 -6.95
N ASN A 16 -17.76 0.98 -5.80
CA ASN A 16 -18.51 0.80 -4.56
C ASN A 16 -17.65 1.11 -3.32
N MET A 17 -17.97 2.21 -2.63
CA MET A 17 -17.23 2.62 -1.44
C MET A 17 -17.46 1.72 -0.22
N GLY A 18 -18.63 1.09 -0.10
CA GLY A 18 -18.90 0.12 0.95
C GLY A 18 -17.97 -1.09 0.87
N TYR A 19 -17.75 -1.62 -0.34
CA TYR A 19 -16.81 -2.72 -0.56
C TYR A 19 -15.35 -2.33 -0.34
N VAL A 20 -14.95 -1.09 -0.67
CA VAL A 20 -13.61 -0.60 -0.32
C VAL A 20 -13.40 -0.65 1.20
N VAL A 21 -14.38 -0.21 1.99
CA VAL A 21 -14.29 -0.23 3.46
C VAL A 21 -14.30 -1.67 4.00
N ILE A 22 -15.19 -2.54 3.50
CA ILE A 22 -15.24 -3.95 3.91
C ILE A 22 -13.92 -4.66 3.59
N GLY A 23 -13.40 -4.47 2.38
CA GLY A 23 -12.09 -5.03 1.98
C GLY A 23 -10.97 -4.53 2.88
N ALA A 24 -10.95 -3.24 3.21
CA ALA A 24 -9.99 -2.68 4.15
C ALA A 24 -10.08 -3.30 5.55
N MET A 25 -11.30 -3.50 6.07
CA MET A 25 -11.50 -4.15 7.37
C MET A 25 -11.02 -5.60 7.38
N ILE A 26 -11.29 -6.35 6.30
CA ILE A 26 -10.81 -7.73 6.14
C ILE A 26 -9.28 -7.76 6.11
N LEU A 27 -8.65 -6.87 5.34
CA LEU A 27 -7.18 -6.76 5.29
C LEU A 27 -6.59 -6.37 6.64
N PHE A 28 -7.20 -5.40 7.32
CA PHE A 28 -6.74 -4.95 8.63
C PHE A 28 -6.82 -6.09 9.66
N PHE A 29 -7.96 -6.79 9.73
CA PHE A 29 -8.12 -7.93 10.61
C PHE A 29 -7.15 -9.06 10.24
N GLY A 30 -7.02 -9.38 8.95
CA GLY A 30 -6.11 -10.39 8.44
C GLY A 30 -4.64 -10.09 8.77
N TRP A 31 -4.27 -8.81 8.91
CA TRP A 31 -2.92 -8.40 9.29
C TRP A 31 -2.53 -8.83 10.71
N PHE A 32 -3.50 -9.08 11.59
CA PHE A 32 -3.24 -9.70 12.90
C PHE A 32 -2.93 -11.21 12.80
N GLY A 33 -3.34 -11.87 11.73
CA GLY A 33 -2.83 -13.20 11.39
C GLY A 33 -1.44 -13.11 10.75
N PHE A 34 -1.23 -12.12 9.88
CA PHE A 34 0.00 -11.93 9.12
C PHE A 34 1.21 -11.59 10.01
N ASN A 35 1.11 -10.51 10.78
CA ASN A 35 2.24 -10.01 11.58
C ASN A 35 2.45 -10.86 12.85
N PRO A 36 1.50 -10.92 13.81
CA PRO A 36 1.64 -11.79 14.98
C PRO A 36 1.94 -13.26 14.64
N GLY A 37 1.30 -13.82 13.61
CA GLY A 37 1.54 -15.21 13.19
C GLY A 37 2.94 -15.47 12.63
N SER A 38 3.66 -14.42 12.21
CA SER A 38 5.04 -14.55 11.69
C SER A 38 6.06 -14.93 12.78
N THR A 39 5.69 -14.95 14.07
CA THR A 39 6.54 -15.55 15.12
C THR A 39 6.64 -17.07 14.98
N LEU A 40 5.73 -17.71 14.23
CA LEU A 40 5.62 -19.16 14.06
C LEU A 40 5.45 -19.95 15.37
N ALA A 41 5.21 -19.24 16.48
CA ALA A 41 5.05 -19.81 17.81
C ALA A 41 4.07 -18.95 18.62
N ALA A 42 3.03 -19.58 19.14
CA ALA A 42 2.06 -18.93 20.03
C ALA A 42 2.59 -18.71 21.46
N THR A 43 3.78 -19.23 21.77
CA THR A 43 4.43 -19.15 23.09
C THR A 43 5.36 -17.95 23.23
N ASP A 44 5.73 -17.28 22.13
CA ASP A 44 6.52 -16.05 22.19
C ASP A 44 5.62 -14.87 22.58
N LEU A 45 5.79 -14.35 23.79
CA LEU A 45 5.02 -13.20 24.30
C LEU A 45 5.20 -11.94 23.45
N ARG A 46 6.23 -11.87 22.59
CA ARG A 46 6.40 -10.79 21.59
C ARG A 46 5.19 -10.65 20.68
N ILE A 47 4.41 -11.72 20.48
CA ILE A 47 3.16 -11.71 19.69
C ILE A 47 2.20 -10.59 20.10
N SER A 48 2.14 -10.26 21.40
CA SER A 48 1.30 -9.19 21.94
C SER A 48 1.76 -7.80 21.49
N VAL A 49 3.07 -7.55 21.55
CA VAL A 49 3.69 -6.30 21.08
C VAL A 49 3.51 -6.16 19.57
N ILE A 50 3.68 -7.26 18.83
CA ILE A 50 3.51 -7.27 17.37
C ILE A 50 2.06 -6.89 17.00
N ALA A 51 1.07 -7.43 17.71
CA ALA A 51 -0.34 -7.09 17.50
C ALA A 51 -0.61 -5.60 17.78
N VAL A 52 -0.08 -5.07 18.89
CA VAL A 52 -0.21 -3.64 19.25
C VAL A 52 0.45 -2.75 18.20
N ASN A 53 1.69 -3.05 17.80
CA ASN A 53 2.43 -2.30 16.80
C ASN A 53 1.70 -2.30 15.44
N THR A 54 1.12 -3.45 15.05
CA THR A 54 0.32 -3.58 13.83
C THR A 54 -0.88 -2.64 13.86
N PHE A 55 -1.65 -2.64 14.95
CA PHE A 55 -2.82 -1.78 15.10
C PHE A 55 -2.44 -0.29 15.09
N LEU A 56 -1.45 0.08 15.89
CA LEU A 56 -1.01 1.48 16.04
C LEU A 56 -0.51 2.07 14.72
N ALA A 57 0.27 1.31 13.95
CA ALA A 57 0.77 1.78 12.68
C ALA A 57 -0.34 1.94 11.63
N GLY A 58 -1.25 0.96 11.52
CA GLY A 58 -2.40 1.04 10.62
C GLY A 58 -3.29 2.25 10.94
N ILE A 59 -3.64 2.46 12.22
CA ILE A 59 -4.46 3.60 12.62
C ILE A 59 -3.74 4.94 12.42
N SER A 60 -2.45 5.02 12.76
CA SER A 60 -1.66 6.24 12.55
C SER A 60 -1.60 6.63 11.07
N GLY A 61 -1.37 5.65 10.18
CA GLY A 61 -1.38 5.88 8.73
C GLY A 61 -2.73 6.39 8.22
N ALA A 62 -3.83 5.81 8.71
CA ALA A 62 -5.18 6.26 8.39
C ALA A 62 -5.42 7.72 8.83
N ILE A 63 -5.09 8.05 10.08
CA ILE A 63 -5.28 9.38 10.66
C ILE A 63 -4.48 10.43 9.89
N VAL A 64 -3.19 10.17 9.63
CA VAL A 64 -2.35 11.13 8.92
C VAL A 64 -2.85 11.35 7.49
N ALA A 65 -3.19 10.28 6.76
CA ALA A 65 -3.72 10.41 5.41
C ALA A 65 -5.07 11.17 5.38
N TYR A 66 -5.96 10.86 6.31
CA TYR A 66 -7.24 11.55 6.51
C TYR A 66 -7.03 13.06 6.71
N TYR A 67 -6.19 13.45 7.66
CA TYR A 67 -5.99 14.87 7.98
C TYR A 67 -5.24 15.61 6.86
N ILE A 68 -4.26 15.00 6.21
CA ILE A 68 -3.61 15.60 5.05
C ILE A 68 -4.63 15.94 3.98
N ARG A 69 -5.56 15.02 3.71
CA ARG A 69 -6.59 15.22 2.69
C ARG A 69 -7.62 16.25 3.13
N LEU A 70 -8.14 16.13 4.36
CA LEU A 70 -9.09 17.07 4.94
C LEU A 70 -8.57 18.51 4.93
N VAL A 71 -7.31 18.73 5.34
CA VAL A 71 -6.71 20.07 5.33
C VAL A 71 -6.52 20.61 3.91
N ARG A 72 -6.17 19.75 2.95
CA ARG A 72 -5.93 20.18 1.55
C ARG A 72 -7.21 20.44 0.75
N THR A 73 -8.31 19.76 1.05
CA THR A 73 -9.55 19.83 0.24
C THR A 73 -10.77 20.31 1.00
N GLY A 74 -10.68 20.45 2.32
CA GLY A 74 -11.82 20.72 3.20
C GLY A 74 -12.78 19.53 3.34
N LYS A 75 -12.45 18.34 2.79
CA LYS A 75 -13.35 17.17 2.77
C LYS A 75 -12.62 15.90 3.18
N ALA A 76 -13.33 15.06 3.94
CA ALA A 76 -12.92 13.70 4.21
C ALA A 76 -12.91 12.88 2.90
N ASP A 77 -11.95 11.97 2.77
CA ASP A 77 -11.75 11.13 1.59
C ASP A 77 -11.49 9.70 2.04
N ILE A 78 -12.51 8.85 1.87
CA ILE A 78 -12.50 7.48 2.36
C ILE A 78 -11.42 6.64 1.65
N PRO A 79 -11.30 6.63 0.30
CA PRO A 79 -10.21 5.93 -0.37
C PRO A 79 -8.84 6.31 0.16
N VAL A 80 -8.57 7.61 0.32
CA VAL A 80 -7.26 8.08 0.82
C VAL A 80 -7.01 7.61 2.26
N THR A 81 -8.02 7.67 3.12
CA THR A 81 -7.92 7.23 4.52
C THR A 81 -7.64 5.73 4.61
N VAL A 82 -8.36 4.93 3.81
CA VAL A 82 -8.18 3.49 3.71
C VAL A 82 -6.78 3.15 3.18
N SER A 83 -6.35 3.78 2.10
CA SER A 83 -4.99 3.59 1.55
C SER A 83 -3.91 3.99 2.54
N GLY A 84 -4.13 5.03 3.35
CA GLY A 84 -3.25 5.41 4.45
C GLY A 84 -3.16 4.32 5.53
N ALA A 85 -4.29 3.69 5.88
CA ALA A 85 -4.33 2.57 6.80
C ALA A 85 -3.52 1.38 6.30
N ILE A 86 -3.75 0.98 5.03
CA ILE A 86 -3.01 -0.10 4.37
C ILE A 86 -1.51 0.23 4.28
N GLY A 87 -1.15 1.46 3.91
CA GLY A 87 0.24 1.91 3.89
C GLY A 87 0.91 1.80 5.26
N GLY A 88 0.20 2.15 6.33
CA GLY A 88 0.68 1.98 7.72
C GLY A 88 0.92 0.52 8.09
N LEU A 89 -0.02 -0.37 7.75
CA LEU A 89 0.12 -1.82 7.96
C LEU A 89 1.28 -2.42 7.16
N VAL A 90 1.44 -2.01 5.90
CA VAL A 90 2.58 -2.42 5.07
C VAL A 90 3.89 -1.94 5.68
N ALA A 91 4.00 -0.65 6.02
CA ALA A 91 5.23 -0.07 6.53
C ALA A 91 5.69 -0.68 7.85
N ILE A 92 4.77 -1.09 8.73
CA ILE A 92 5.16 -1.73 9.99
C ILE A 92 5.58 -3.19 9.80
N THR A 93 5.20 -3.85 8.72
CA THR A 93 5.37 -5.31 8.54
C THR A 93 6.80 -5.79 8.75
N ALA A 94 7.80 -5.12 8.15
CA ALA A 94 9.21 -5.48 8.36
C ALA A 94 9.72 -5.17 9.80
N PRO A 95 9.47 -3.97 10.37
CA PRO A 95 9.95 -3.63 11.72
C PRO A 95 9.10 -4.16 12.89
N VAL A 96 7.94 -4.78 12.65
CA VAL A 96 6.87 -4.94 13.66
C VAL A 96 7.32 -5.57 14.99
N ALA A 97 8.26 -6.53 14.93
CA ALA A 97 8.77 -7.22 16.12
C ALA A 97 9.95 -6.51 16.80
N TYR A 98 10.62 -5.59 16.09
CA TYR A 98 11.91 -5.00 16.45
C TYR A 98 11.79 -3.58 17.04
N VAL A 99 10.61 -2.97 16.98
CA VAL A 99 10.40 -1.57 17.36
C VAL A 99 9.44 -1.42 18.53
N ASP A 100 9.56 -0.31 19.25
CA ASP A 100 8.63 0.06 20.32
C ASP A 100 7.29 0.59 19.76
N PRO A 101 6.20 0.55 20.55
CA PRO A 101 4.88 1.04 20.14
C PRO A 101 4.86 2.49 19.66
N TRP A 102 5.65 3.38 20.27
CA TRP A 102 5.73 4.78 19.83
C TRP A 102 6.32 4.90 18.42
N ALA A 103 7.31 4.05 18.09
CA ALA A 103 7.93 4.04 16.78
C ALA A 103 6.96 3.50 15.73
N ALA A 104 6.11 2.53 16.09
CA ALA A 104 5.05 2.03 15.20
C ALA A 104 4.08 3.14 14.76
N VAL A 105 3.70 4.04 15.69
CA VAL A 105 2.88 5.22 15.37
C VAL A 105 3.59 6.14 14.38
N VAL A 106 4.88 6.42 14.59
CA VAL A 106 5.68 7.28 13.69
C VAL A 106 5.82 6.66 12.31
N ILE A 107 6.17 5.37 12.24
CA ILE A 107 6.34 4.62 10.98
C ILE A 107 5.04 4.64 10.18
N GLY A 108 3.91 4.31 10.83
CA GLY A 108 2.59 4.31 10.20
C GLY A 108 2.16 5.70 9.73
N GLY A 109 2.36 6.73 10.55
CA GLY A 109 2.00 8.10 10.20
C GLY A 109 2.78 8.63 9.00
N ILE A 110 4.10 8.38 8.95
CA ILE A 110 4.93 8.71 7.79
C ILE A 110 4.45 7.95 6.55
N ALA A 111 4.11 6.66 6.69
CA ALA A 111 3.58 5.87 5.59
C ALA A 111 2.28 6.45 5.02
N GLY A 112 1.35 6.91 5.86
CA GLY A 112 0.11 7.56 5.41
C GLY A 112 0.36 8.80 4.55
N ALA A 113 1.35 9.62 4.92
CA ALA A 113 1.77 10.76 4.11
C ALA A 113 2.48 10.33 2.81
N LEU A 114 3.35 9.33 2.89
CA LEU A 114 4.09 8.78 1.74
C LEU A 114 3.15 8.19 0.69
N VAL A 115 2.10 7.48 1.08
CA VAL A 115 1.12 6.90 0.15
C VAL A 115 0.52 7.99 -0.74
N ILE A 116 0.06 9.10 -0.15
CA ILE A 116 -0.50 10.24 -0.90
C ILE A 116 0.56 10.86 -1.83
N GLY A 117 1.79 11.01 -1.34
CA GLY A 117 2.89 11.58 -2.11
C GLY A 117 3.29 10.72 -3.31
N VAL A 118 3.49 9.43 -3.10
CA VAL A 118 3.89 8.46 -4.13
C VAL A 118 2.78 8.29 -5.16
N ALA A 119 1.53 8.11 -4.74
CA ALA A 119 0.41 8.01 -5.67
C ALA A 119 0.29 9.27 -6.56
N GLY A 120 0.39 10.46 -5.96
CA GLY A 120 0.36 11.72 -6.71
C GLY A 120 1.54 11.89 -7.65
N PHE A 121 2.73 11.39 -7.29
CA PHE A 121 3.91 11.42 -8.15
C PHE A 121 3.76 10.47 -9.36
N LEU A 122 3.33 9.23 -9.12
CA LEU A 122 3.09 8.24 -10.18
C LEU A 122 2.06 8.75 -11.19
N GLU A 123 0.94 9.27 -10.71
CA GLU A 123 -0.15 9.76 -11.56
C GLU A 123 0.25 11.04 -12.32
N ARG A 124 0.77 12.07 -11.63
CA ARG A 124 0.94 13.41 -12.23
C ARG A 124 2.30 13.65 -12.89
N ARG A 125 3.30 12.82 -12.59
CA ARG A 125 4.67 13.00 -13.11
C ARG A 125 5.08 11.87 -14.03
N LEU A 126 4.72 10.64 -13.67
CA LEU A 126 5.06 9.47 -14.47
C LEU A 126 3.92 9.00 -15.40
N HIS A 127 2.73 9.61 -15.29
CA HIS A 127 1.55 9.24 -16.08
C HIS A 127 1.23 7.74 -15.97
N LEU A 128 1.42 7.18 -14.77
CA LEU A 128 1.10 5.80 -14.46
C LEU A 128 -0.27 5.73 -13.79
N ASP A 129 -1.17 4.95 -14.39
CA ASP A 129 -2.48 4.67 -13.82
C ASP A 129 -2.39 3.47 -12.88
N ASP A 130 -2.47 3.72 -11.58
CA ASP A 130 -2.54 2.73 -10.53
C ASP A 130 -3.90 2.87 -9.83
N PRO A 131 -4.93 2.11 -10.24
CA PRO A 131 -6.32 2.35 -9.83
C PRO A 131 -6.56 2.23 -8.32
N VAL A 132 -5.72 1.45 -7.62
CA VAL A 132 -5.86 1.14 -6.19
C VAL A 132 -4.70 1.67 -5.35
N TRP A 133 -3.79 2.43 -5.96
CA TRP A 133 -2.55 2.91 -5.34
C TRP A 133 -1.68 1.75 -4.80
N ALA A 134 -1.66 0.60 -5.49
CA ALA A 134 -0.89 -0.57 -5.09
C ALA A 134 0.61 -0.25 -4.95
N VAL A 135 1.18 0.49 -5.90
CA VAL A 135 2.61 0.87 -5.87
C VAL A 135 2.89 1.81 -4.71
N ALA A 136 1.98 2.73 -4.38
CA ALA A 136 2.16 3.64 -3.25
C ALA A 136 2.02 2.91 -1.90
N CYS A 137 0.97 2.11 -1.74
CA CYS A 137 0.67 1.36 -0.52
C CYS A 137 1.67 0.24 -0.27
N HIS A 138 2.08 -0.51 -1.29
CA HIS A 138 2.97 -1.67 -1.13
C HIS A 138 4.42 -1.34 -1.44
N GLY A 139 4.69 -0.74 -2.60
CA GLY A 139 6.05 -0.36 -2.99
C GLY A 139 6.60 0.77 -2.11
N GLY A 140 5.98 1.94 -2.15
CA GLY A 140 6.42 3.12 -1.40
C GLY A 140 6.48 2.89 0.10
N ALA A 141 5.36 2.47 0.71
CA ALA A 141 5.31 2.23 2.14
C ALA A 141 6.15 1.00 2.58
N GLY A 142 6.26 -0.04 1.73
CA GLY A 142 7.09 -1.21 2.03
C GLY A 142 8.58 -0.90 2.06
N LEU A 143 9.07 -0.10 1.09
CA LEU A 143 10.46 0.36 1.10
C LEU A 143 10.74 1.25 2.32
N TRP A 144 9.78 2.12 2.69
CA TRP A 144 9.86 2.86 3.95
C TRP A 144 9.93 1.94 5.16
N GLY A 145 9.12 0.88 5.22
CA GLY A 145 9.16 -0.11 6.28
C GLY A 145 10.52 -0.80 6.42
N LEU A 146 11.15 -1.18 5.29
CA LEU A 146 12.51 -1.74 5.31
C LEU A 146 13.50 -0.74 5.90
N ILE A 147 13.48 0.52 5.45
CA ILE A 147 14.34 1.58 5.98
C ILE A 147 14.08 1.80 7.48
N ALA A 148 12.82 1.75 7.91
CA ALA A 148 12.41 1.95 9.28
C ALA A 148 13.00 0.91 10.25
N VAL A 149 13.23 -0.34 9.82
CA VAL A 149 13.98 -1.33 10.63
C VAL A 149 15.37 -0.77 10.97
N GLY A 150 16.08 -0.21 9.99
CA GLY A 150 17.43 0.33 10.16
C GLY A 150 17.49 1.57 11.04
N ILE A 151 16.38 2.27 11.22
CA ILE A 151 16.29 3.48 12.04
C ILE A 151 15.83 3.15 13.47
N PHE A 152 14.70 2.43 13.59
CA PHE A 152 13.91 2.33 14.81
C PHE A 152 14.10 1.03 15.61
N ALA A 153 14.79 0.02 15.06
CA ALA A 153 14.99 -1.24 15.79
C ALA A 153 15.72 -0.98 17.13
N ASN A 154 15.20 -1.54 18.22
CA ASN A 154 15.60 -1.18 19.58
C ASN A 154 16.63 -2.13 20.24
N GLY A 155 17.05 -3.19 19.54
CA GLY A 155 18.02 -4.16 20.03
C GLY A 155 17.45 -5.25 20.95
N VAL A 156 16.18 -5.15 21.38
CA VAL A 156 15.61 -6.05 22.39
C VAL A 156 15.19 -7.40 21.81
N TYR A 157 14.68 -7.41 20.57
CA TYR A 157 14.21 -8.63 19.91
C TYR A 157 15.18 -9.07 18.81
N GLY A 158 15.63 -10.32 18.85
CA GLY A 158 16.55 -10.89 17.85
C GLY A 158 17.93 -10.21 17.77
N GLY A 159 18.27 -9.33 18.72
CA GLY A 159 19.52 -8.56 18.69
C GLY A 159 19.60 -7.50 17.59
N VAL A 160 18.47 -7.19 16.92
CA VAL A 160 18.43 -6.24 15.80
C VAL A 160 18.38 -4.81 16.34
N SER A 161 19.41 -4.02 16.08
CA SER A 161 19.58 -2.65 16.60
C SER A 161 19.67 -1.65 15.45
N GLY A 162 18.97 -0.52 15.56
CA GLY A 162 18.95 0.54 14.54
C GLY A 162 19.73 1.78 14.95
N LEU A 163 19.65 2.81 14.10
CA LEU A 163 20.37 4.07 14.27
C LEU A 163 20.07 4.78 15.59
N ILE A 164 18.82 4.74 16.07
CA ILE A 164 18.41 5.45 17.30
C ILE A 164 19.14 4.91 18.53
N VAL A 165 19.45 3.60 18.55
CA VAL A 165 20.18 2.96 19.65
C VAL A 165 21.69 2.85 19.37
N GLY A 166 22.18 3.49 18.31
CA GLY A 166 23.60 3.66 18.02
C GLY A 166 24.21 2.69 17.00
N ASP A 167 23.44 1.77 16.43
CA ASP A 167 23.95 0.81 15.44
C ASP A 167 23.68 1.30 14.00
N LYS A 168 24.77 1.51 13.25
CA LYS A 168 24.73 1.95 11.84
C LYS A 168 24.72 0.79 10.85
N SER A 169 25.06 -0.42 11.29
CA SER A 169 25.15 -1.58 10.41
C SER A 169 23.76 -1.95 9.86
N GLN A 170 22.72 -1.81 10.68
CA GLN A 170 21.36 -2.18 10.27
C GLN A 170 20.81 -1.28 9.17
N ILE A 171 21.02 0.04 9.21
CA ILE A 171 20.56 0.90 8.09
C ILE A 171 21.25 0.55 6.78
N ILE A 172 22.54 0.17 6.82
CA ILE A 172 23.28 -0.27 5.63
C ILE A 172 22.69 -1.58 5.11
N ALA A 173 22.42 -2.55 5.99
CA ALA A 173 21.78 -3.81 5.63
C ALA A 173 20.40 -3.59 4.96
N GLN A 174 19.57 -2.71 5.53
CA GLN A 174 18.25 -2.42 4.98
C GLN A 174 18.32 -1.69 3.63
N LEU A 175 19.28 -0.80 3.41
CA LEU A 175 19.50 -0.17 2.10
C LEU A 175 19.93 -1.21 1.04
N ILE A 176 20.77 -2.17 1.42
CA ILE A 176 21.12 -3.30 0.54
C ILE A 176 19.85 -4.12 0.22
N SER A 177 19.01 -4.43 1.21
CA SER A 177 17.75 -5.14 1.00
C SER A 177 16.79 -4.38 0.07
N VAL A 178 16.67 -3.06 0.24
CA VAL A 178 15.87 -2.20 -0.65
C VAL A 178 16.35 -2.31 -2.10
N VAL A 179 17.66 -2.14 -2.34
CA VAL A 179 18.22 -2.25 -3.68
C VAL A 179 18.03 -3.64 -4.26
N ALA A 180 18.31 -4.68 -3.47
CA ALA A 180 18.18 -6.07 -3.90
C ALA A 180 16.73 -6.40 -4.30
N VAL A 181 15.74 -6.03 -3.48
CA VAL A 181 14.33 -6.34 -3.77
C VAL A 181 13.82 -5.54 -4.96
N VAL A 182 14.20 -4.26 -5.09
CA VAL A 182 13.80 -3.42 -6.23
C VAL A 182 14.38 -3.95 -7.53
N LEU A 183 15.68 -4.26 -7.55
CA LEU A 183 16.33 -4.80 -8.75
C LEU A 183 15.76 -6.16 -9.13
N TRP A 184 15.62 -7.06 -8.16
CA TRP A 184 15.06 -8.39 -8.41
C TRP A 184 13.64 -8.29 -8.97
N THR A 185 12.75 -7.55 -8.33
CA THR A 185 11.36 -7.41 -8.76
C THR A 185 11.27 -6.71 -10.11
N ALA A 186 12.04 -5.63 -10.34
CA ALA A 186 12.02 -4.91 -11.61
C ALA A 186 12.50 -5.79 -12.78
N VAL A 187 13.62 -6.51 -12.61
CA VAL A 187 14.17 -7.38 -13.65
C VAL A 187 13.23 -8.56 -13.94
N THR A 188 12.78 -9.26 -12.90
CA THR A 188 11.91 -10.43 -13.09
C THR A 188 10.55 -10.05 -13.66
N SER A 189 9.94 -8.95 -13.18
CA SER A 189 8.68 -8.45 -13.74
C SER A 189 8.85 -7.98 -15.18
N ALA A 190 9.94 -7.28 -15.52
CA ALA A 190 10.20 -6.87 -16.91
C ALA A 190 10.34 -8.07 -17.86
N ILE A 191 11.00 -9.14 -17.42
CA ILE A 191 11.10 -10.39 -18.18
C ILE A 191 9.72 -11.01 -18.36
N VAL A 192 8.99 -11.25 -17.27
CA VAL A 192 7.69 -11.94 -17.31
C VAL A 192 6.67 -11.15 -18.12
N PHE A 193 6.46 -9.87 -17.82
CA PHE A 193 5.51 -9.04 -18.56
C PHE A 193 5.98 -8.76 -19.99
N GLY A 194 7.30 -8.72 -20.25
CA GLY A 194 7.85 -8.64 -21.59
C GLY A 194 7.51 -9.87 -22.44
N LEU A 195 7.66 -11.08 -21.87
CA LEU A 195 7.29 -12.33 -22.52
C LEU A 195 5.78 -12.43 -22.77
N ILE A 196 4.96 -12.05 -21.79
CA ILE A 196 3.50 -12.02 -21.94
C ILE A 196 3.11 -11.03 -23.06
N LYS A 197 3.75 -9.85 -23.09
CA LYS A 197 3.46 -8.82 -24.10
C LYS A 197 3.72 -9.29 -25.53
N VAL A 198 4.80 -10.03 -25.77
CA VAL A 198 5.11 -10.56 -27.12
C VAL A 198 4.34 -11.83 -27.46
N GLY A 199 3.86 -12.56 -26.45
CA GLY A 199 3.07 -13.77 -26.61
C GLY A 199 1.58 -13.48 -26.78
N ILE A 200 0.87 -13.37 -25.66
CA ILE A 200 -0.61 -13.29 -25.62
C ILE A 200 -1.15 -11.87 -25.43
N GLY A 201 -0.28 -10.89 -25.12
CA GLY A 201 -0.67 -9.51 -24.80
C GLY A 201 -0.96 -9.28 -23.31
N LEU A 202 -0.85 -8.02 -22.88
CA LEU A 202 -1.03 -7.60 -21.47
C LEU A 202 -2.38 -6.94 -21.19
N ARG A 203 -3.11 -6.51 -22.23
CA ARG A 203 -4.37 -5.78 -22.12
C ARG A 203 -5.39 -6.38 -23.08
N VAL A 204 -6.64 -6.29 -22.69
CA VAL A 204 -7.79 -6.56 -23.56
C VAL A 204 -7.84 -5.57 -24.72
N SER A 205 -8.68 -5.85 -25.73
CA SER A 205 -8.88 -4.90 -26.83
C SER A 205 -9.51 -3.60 -26.33
N GLU A 206 -9.30 -2.49 -27.04
CA GLU A 206 -9.90 -1.20 -26.67
C GLU A 206 -11.43 -1.25 -26.69
N ALA A 207 -12.02 -2.03 -27.61
CA ALA A 207 -13.46 -2.25 -27.67
C ALA A 207 -13.98 -2.95 -26.41
N ASP A 208 -13.29 -3.98 -25.94
CA ASP A 208 -13.66 -4.71 -24.73
C ASP A 208 -13.44 -3.87 -23.46
N GLU A 209 -12.37 -3.06 -23.42
CA GLU A 209 -12.10 -2.14 -22.31
C GLU A 209 -13.21 -1.10 -22.16
N ILE A 210 -13.73 -0.56 -23.27
CA ILE A 210 -14.83 0.42 -23.26
C ILE A 210 -16.16 -0.25 -22.89
N THR A 211 -16.42 -1.45 -23.41
CA THR A 211 -17.65 -2.20 -23.15
C THR A 211 -17.72 -2.69 -21.70
N GLY A 212 -16.55 -2.96 -21.10
CA GLY A 212 -16.42 -3.56 -19.78
C GLY A 212 -16.20 -5.07 -19.90
N ILE A 213 -15.15 -5.57 -19.24
CA ILE A 213 -14.71 -6.97 -19.35
C ILE A 213 -15.79 -7.98 -18.92
N ASP A 214 -16.71 -7.57 -18.05
CA ASP A 214 -17.78 -8.46 -17.60
C ASP A 214 -18.73 -8.85 -18.73
N ALA A 215 -19.02 -7.92 -19.63
CA ALA A 215 -19.93 -8.13 -20.76
C ALA A 215 -19.30 -8.99 -21.87
N THR A 216 -17.96 -9.00 -21.94
CA THR A 216 -17.22 -9.69 -23.00
C THR A 216 -16.74 -11.08 -22.56
N GLU A 217 -16.39 -11.25 -21.28
CA GLU A 217 -15.81 -12.49 -20.74
C GLU A 217 -16.80 -13.35 -19.95
N PHE A 218 -17.88 -12.77 -19.41
CA PHE A 218 -18.83 -13.50 -18.57
C PHE A 218 -20.26 -13.48 -19.13
N THR A 219 -21.01 -14.56 -18.87
CA THR A 219 -22.43 -14.67 -19.27
C THR A 219 -23.37 -13.83 -18.40
N GLN A 220 -22.89 -13.30 -17.28
CA GLN A 220 -23.63 -12.46 -16.36
C GLN A 220 -22.75 -11.29 -15.92
N MET A 221 -23.33 -10.10 -15.79
CA MET A 221 -22.63 -8.95 -15.21
C MET A 221 -22.40 -9.18 -13.71
N GLY A 222 -21.21 -8.87 -13.20
CA GLY A 222 -20.93 -8.99 -11.76
C GLY A 222 -21.78 -8.04 -10.90
N TYR A 223 -22.27 -6.96 -11.48
CA TYR A 223 -23.22 -6.00 -10.91
C TYR A 223 -23.92 -5.23 -12.03
N VAL A 224 -25.15 -4.76 -11.78
CA VAL A 224 -25.85 -3.89 -12.72
C VAL A 224 -25.14 -2.55 -12.73
N MET A 225 -24.73 -2.08 -13.91
CA MET A 225 -24.35 -0.67 -14.06
C MET A 225 -25.64 0.14 -13.98
N ASP A 226 -25.87 0.78 -12.84
CA ASP A 226 -26.85 1.87 -12.79
C ASP A 226 -26.29 2.98 -13.70
N ASP A 227 -26.93 3.21 -14.83
CA ASP A 227 -26.72 4.43 -15.60
C ASP A 227 -26.94 5.58 -14.62
N ILE A 228 -25.87 6.31 -14.28
CA ILE A 228 -26.01 7.61 -13.63
C ILE A 228 -26.61 8.53 -14.69
N VAL A 229 -27.93 8.44 -14.86
CA VAL A 229 -28.73 9.49 -15.45
C VAL A 229 -28.55 10.68 -14.51
N GLY A 230 -27.62 11.58 -14.86
CA GLY A 230 -27.48 12.84 -14.17
C GLY A 230 -28.83 13.55 -14.13
N PRO A 231 -29.13 14.31 -13.06
CA PRO A 231 -30.38 15.06 -13.02
C PRO A 231 -30.42 16.02 -14.22
N SER A 232 -31.52 15.93 -14.98
CA SER A 232 -31.90 16.86 -16.04
C SER A 232 -31.88 18.31 -15.58
#